data_AF-A0A0D4DCC9-F1
#
_entry.id   AF-A0A0D4DCC9-F1
#
_cell.length_a   1.000
_cell.length_b   1.000
_cell.length_c   1.000
_cell.angle_alpha   90.00
_cell.angle_beta   90.00
_cell.angle_gamma   90.00
#
_symmetry.space_group_name_H-M   'P 1'
#
loop_
_entity.id
_entity.type
_entity.pdbx_description
1 polymer ?
#
loop_
_entity_poly.entity_id
_entity_poly.type
_entity_poly.pdbx_seq_one_letter_code
_entity_poly.pdbx_strand_id
1 'polypeptide(L)'
;MADQRRIVINLPRAPQPDEIVGLNIVTGPLPLGAEIRFRTTSGRPIGSATPFGRADPDKQLVFQLSLPGRYLNGSRLEIFADMLDAGSSLPRAPTEQELVSVTGWIVQQ
;
A
#
# COMPACT_ATOMS: atom_id res chain seq x y z
N MET A 1 3.07 -6.77 19.28
CA MET A 1 3.49 -6.37 17.92
C MET A 1 2.21 -6.02 17.18
N ALA A 2 2.10 -4.84 16.56
CA ALA A 2 0.89 -4.49 15.82
C ALA A 2 0.67 -5.52 14.71
N ASP A 3 -0.57 -5.97 14.53
CA ASP A 3 -0.92 -6.90 13.47
C ASP A 3 -0.75 -6.17 12.12
N GLN A 4 0.02 -6.73 11.21
CA GLN A 4 0.36 -6.11 9.92
C GLN A 4 0.22 -7.15 8.81
N ARG A 5 -0.33 -6.73 7.68
CA ARG A 5 -0.40 -7.58 6.48
C ARG A 5 0.87 -7.43 5.67
N ARG A 6 1.60 -8.53 5.48
CA ARG A 6 2.74 -8.61 4.56
C ARG A 6 2.26 -8.78 3.13
N ILE A 7 2.82 -8.00 2.22
CA ILE A 7 2.50 -8.02 0.80
C ILE A 7 3.80 -8.22 0.04
N VAL A 8 3.81 -9.18 -0.88
CA VAL A 8 4.98 -9.51 -1.70
C VAL A 8 4.63 -9.25 -3.17
N ILE A 9 5.43 -8.42 -3.82
CA ILE A 9 5.29 -8.03 -5.22
C ILE A 9 6.56 -8.44 -5.95
N ASN A 10 6.44 -9.26 -6.98
CA ASN A 10 7.56 -9.64 -7.82
C ASN A 10 7.62 -8.70 -9.02
N LEU A 11 8.62 -7.82 -9.03
CA LEU A 11 8.92 -6.95 -10.16
C LEU A 11 9.63 -7.77 -11.27
N PRO A 12 9.51 -7.35 -12.55
CA PRO A 12 10.14 -8.07 -13.66
C PRO A 12 11.68 -8.09 -13.58
N ARG A 13 12.27 -7.11 -12.89
CA ARG A 13 13.70 -7.04 -12.53
C ARG A 13 13.89 -6.17 -11.30
N ALA A 14 15.13 -6.10 -10.79
CA ALA A 14 15.48 -5.11 -9.80
C ALA A 14 15.40 -3.69 -10.42
N PRO A 15 14.76 -2.72 -9.76
CA PRO A 15 14.77 -1.33 -10.20
C PRO A 15 16.13 -0.68 -9.94
N GLN A 16 16.53 0.23 -10.82
CA GLN A 16 17.71 1.06 -10.64
C GLN A 16 17.46 2.13 -9.56
N PRO A 17 18.51 2.68 -8.92
CA PRO A 17 18.35 3.61 -7.80
C PRO A 17 17.51 4.87 -8.10
N ASP A 18 17.56 5.34 -9.34
CA ASP A 18 16.88 6.52 -9.89
C ASP A 18 15.51 6.23 -10.52
N GLU A 19 15.17 4.95 -10.72
CA GLU A 19 13.85 4.54 -11.19
C GLU A 19 12.79 4.69 -10.10
N ILE A 20 11.54 4.78 -10.56
CA ILE A 20 10.36 4.76 -9.68
C ILE A 20 9.65 3.43 -9.86
N VAL A 21 9.28 2.80 -8.73
CA VAL A 21 8.30 1.73 -8.70
C VAL A 21 6.93 2.35 -8.41
N GLY A 22 6.01 2.24 -9.37
CA GLY A 22 4.61 2.56 -9.17
C GLY A 22 3.92 1.42 -8.44
N LEU A 23 3.02 1.75 -7.51
CA LEU A 23 2.15 0.81 -6.81
C LEU A 23 0.71 1.17 -7.12
N ASN A 24 -0.10 0.18 -7.50
CA ASN A 24 -1.54 0.33 -7.67
C ASN A 24 -2.21 -0.46 -6.57
N ILE A 25 -2.99 0.24 -5.77
CA ILE A 25 -3.63 -0.28 -4.57
C ILE A 25 -5.13 -0.23 -4.82
N VAL A 26 -5.79 -1.38 -4.72
CA VAL A 26 -7.24 -1.49 -4.77
C VAL A 26 -7.73 -1.80 -3.36
N THR A 27 -8.58 -0.92 -2.83
CA THR A 27 -9.27 -1.15 -1.57
C THR A 27 -10.72 -1.49 -1.85
N GLY A 28 -11.34 -2.27 -0.96
CA GLY A 28 -12.80 -2.33 -0.90
C GLY A 28 -13.39 -1.11 -0.19
N PRO A 29 -14.66 -1.19 0.21
CA PRO A 29 -15.26 -0.22 1.11
C PRO A 29 -14.44 -0.11 2.39
N LEU A 30 -14.00 1.10 2.71
CA LEU A 30 -13.36 1.40 3.99
C LEU A 30 -14.31 2.22 4.88
N PRO A 31 -14.26 2.05 6.20
CA PRO A 31 -14.97 2.93 7.13
C PRO A 31 -14.54 4.40 6.96
N LEU A 32 -15.47 5.33 7.13
CA LEU A 32 -15.13 6.77 7.08
C LEU A 32 -14.07 7.10 8.13
N GLY A 33 -13.04 7.84 7.72
CA GLY A 33 -11.92 8.22 8.58
C GLY A 33 -10.89 7.12 8.83
N ALA A 34 -11.07 5.92 8.26
CA ALA A 34 -10.05 4.88 8.30
C ALA A 34 -8.91 5.15 7.30
N GLU A 35 -7.73 4.64 7.61
CA GLU A 35 -6.53 4.78 6.79
C GLU A 35 -5.79 3.45 6.72
N ILE A 36 -5.47 2.97 5.51
CA ILE A 36 -4.49 1.89 5.32
C ILE A 36 -3.14 2.54 5.01
N ARG A 37 -2.14 2.29 5.85
CA ARG A 37 -0.78 2.84 5.72
C ARG A 37 0.16 1.78 5.18
N PHE A 38 0.96 2.15 4.20
CA PHE A 38 1.93 1.27 3.54
C PHE A 38 3.35 1.67 3.90
N ARG A 39 4.17 0.69 4.26
CA ARG A 39 5.56 0.89 4.67
C ARG A 39 6.46 -0.17 4.07
N THR A 40 7.74 0.15 3.88
CA THR A 40 8.76 -0.85 3.57
C THR A 40 9.00 -1.75 4.78
N THR A 41 9.72 -2.86 4.58
CA THR A 41 10.17 -3.74 5.67
C THR A 41 11.07 -3.04 6.69
N SER A 42 11.77 -1.98 6.28
CA SER A 42 12.55 -1.11 7.17
C SER A 42 11.73 -0.06 7.92
N GLY A 43 10.39 -0.06 7.77
CA GLY A 43 9.47 0.87 8.43
C GLY A 43 9.33 2.23 7.75
N ARG A 44 9.97 2.46 6.60
CA ARG A 44 9.86 3.72 5.84
C ARG A 44 8.44 3.86 5.29
N PRO A 45 7.75 4.99 5.51
CA PRO A 45 6.44 5.23 4.92
C PRO A 45 6.54 5.32 3.39
N ILE A 46 5.63 4.64 2.71
CA ILE A 46 5.42 4.72 1.26
C ILE A 46 4.27 5.67 0.97
N GLY A 47 3.18 5.55 1.73
CA GLY A 47 1.98 6.37 1.62
C GLY A 47 0.78 5.69 2.27
N SER A 48 -0.41 6.17 1.98
CA SER A 48 -1.65 5.59 2.53
C SER A 48 -2.83 5.67 1.57
N ALA A 49 -3.84 4.84 1.84
CA ALA A 49 -5.13 4.83 1.18
C ALA A 49 -6.21 5.24 2.18
N THR A 50 -7.00 6.26 1.84
CA THR A 50 -8.07 6.81 2.67
C THR A 50 -9.35 6.98 1.84
N PRO A 51 -10.55 6.69 2.38
CA PRO A 51 -11.79 6.68 1.60
C PRO A 51 -12.43 8.07 1.41
N PHE A 52 -11.62 9.13 1.28
CA PHE A 52 -12.12 10.48 1.02
C PHE A 52 -12.55 10.66 -0.44
N GLY A 53 -13.61 11.42 -0.67
CA GLY A 53 -14.06 11.77 -2.02
C GLY A 53 -14.80 10.66 -2.79
N ARG A 54 -15.20 9.57 -2.12
CA ARG A 54 -15.99 8.50 -2.76
C ARG A 54 -17.43 8.97 -3.03
N ALA A 55 -17.89 8.76 -4.26
CA ALA A 55 -19.29 9.01 -4.64
C ALA A 55 -20.23 7.90 -4.16
N ASP A 56 -19.72 6.66 -4.08
CA ASP A 56 -20.45 5.48 -3.64
C ASP A 56 -19.63 4.78 -2.53
N PRO A 57 -20.17 4.61 -1.31
CA PRO A 57 -19.46 4.00 -0.20
C PRO A 57 -19.13 2.52 -0.41
N ASP A 58 -19.87 1.82 -1.26
CA ASP A 58 -19.76 0.37 -1.45
C ASP A 58 -18.85 -0.02 -2.62
N LYS A 59 -18.27 0.97 -3.31
CA LYS A 59 -17.34 0.74 -4.42
C LYS A 59 -15.90 0.59 -3.95
N GLN A 60 -15.15 -0.17 -4.73
CA GLN A 60 -13.71 -0.22 -4.63
C GLN A 60 -13.10 1.14 -4.99
N LEU A 61 -11.97 1.46 -4.35
CA LEU A 61 -11.18 2.64 -4.65
C LEU A 61 -9.80 2.23 -5.14
N VAL A 62 -9.23 3.07 -6.01
CA VAL A 62 -7.89 2.85 -6.57
C VAL A 62 -6.98 3.99 -6.15
N PHE A 63 -5.82 3.64 -5.61
CA PHE A 63 -4.78 4.57 -5.20
C PHE A 63 -3.48 4.23 -5.92
N GLN A 64 -2.74 5.27 -6.30
CA GLN A 64 -1.41 5.13 -6.88
C GLN A 64 -0.38 5.73 -5.94
N LEU A 65 0.59 4.92 -5.53
CA LEU A 65 1.75 5.37 -4.76
C LEU A 65 3.02 5.18 -5.58
N SER A 66 4.06 5.92 -5.21
CA SER A 66 5.38 5.81 -5.83
C SER A 66 6.44 5.49 -4.78
N LEU A 67 7.37 4.62 -5.14
CA LEU A 67 8.49 4.23 -4.29
C LEU A 67 9.80 4.32 -5.11
N PRO A 68 10.76 5.15 -4.69
CA PRO A 68 12.06 5.19 -5.35
C PRO A 68 12.81 3.87 -5.29
N GLY A 69 13.41 3.47 -6.42
CA GLY A 69 14.15 2.21 -6.56
C GLY A 69 15.33 2.09 -5.61
N ARG A 70 15.97 3.20 -5.21
CA ARG A 70 17.03 3.22 -4.18
C ARG A 70 16.62 2.65 -2.81
N TYR A 71 15.33 2.51 -2.54
CA TYR A 71 14.83 1.92 -1.29
C TYR A 71 14.55 0.42 -1.41
N LEU A 72 14.83 -0.18 -2.56
CA LEU A 72 14.54 -1.56 -2.87
C LEU A 72 15.84 -2.36 -3.01
N ASN A 73 15.78 -3.62 -2.57
CA ASN A 73 16.89 -4.56 -2.70
C ASN A 73 16.40 -5.79 -3.48
N GLY A 74 16.75 -5.85 -4.77
CA GLY A 74 16.30 -6.89 -5.68
C GLY A 74 14.92 -6.64 -6.30
N SER A 75 14.42 -7.66 -7.01
CA SER A 75 13.14 -7.61 -7.72
C SER A 75 11.93 -7.99 -6.85
N ARG A 76 12.16 -8.57 -5.67
CA ARG A 76 11.11 -8.95 -4.73
C ARG A 76 10.85 -7.81 -3.75
N LEU A 77 9.81 -7.03 -4.02
CA LEU A 77 9.36 -5.96 -3.13
C LEU A 77 8.48 -6.54 -2.04
N GLU A 78 8.89 -6.33 -0.79
CA GLU A 78 8.09 -6.64 0.39
C GLU A 78 7.68 -5.36 1.09
N ILE A 79 6.38 -5.21 1.33
CA ILE A 79 5.81 -4.08 2.05
C ILE A 79 4.85 -4.58 3.13
N PHE A 80 4.63 -3.74 4.13
CA PHE A 80 3.64 -3.96 5.17
C PHE A 80 2.51 -2.96 5.01
N ALA A 81 1.29 -3.45 5.24
CA ALA A 81 0.10 -2.64 5.39
C ALA A 81 -0.47 -2.80 6.79
N ASP A 82 -0.78 -1.67 7.43
CA ASP A 82 -1.59 -1.62 8.64
C ASP A 82 -2.78 -0.69 8.42
N MET A 83 -3.87 -0.94 9.13
CA MET A 83 -5.08 -0.15 9.11
C MET A 83 -5.24 0.57 10.45
N LEU A 84 -5.57 1.85 10.37
CA LEU A 84 -5.99 2.67 11.49
C LEU A 84 -7.46 3.00 11.31
N ASP A 85 -8.32 2.47 12.18
CA ASP A 85 -9.74 2.80 12.19
C ASP A 85 -9.98 4.21 12.75
N ALA A 86 -11.06 4.86 12.32
CA ALA A 86 -11.42 6.18 12.80
C ALA A 86 -11.61 6.19 14.33
N GLY A 87 -10.91 7.10 15.01
CA GLY A 87 -10.96 7.22 16.48
C GLY A 87 -10.19 6.15 17.25
N SER A 88 -9.56 5.19 16.57
CA SER A 88 -8.64 4.22 17.19
C SER A 88 -7.21 4.74 17.18
N SER A 89 -6.45 4.46 18.24
CA SER A 89 -4.99 4.64 18.27
C SER A 89 -4.21 3.33 18.04
N LEU A 90 -4.92 2.20 17.97
CA LEU A 90 -4.33 0.88 17.85
C LEU A 90 -4.46 0.37 16.40
N PRO A 91 -3.34 0.21 15.67
CA PRO A 91 -3.37 -0.32 14.33
C PRO A 91 -3.59 -1.84 14.31
N ARG A 92 -4.22 -2.32 13.25
CA ARG A 92 -4.46 -3.74 12.95
C ARG A 92 -4.11 -4.07 11.51
N ALA A 93 -4.09 -5.35 11.13
CA ALA A 93 -3.97 -5.72 9.74
C ALA A 93 -5.28 -5.37 8.98
N PRO A 94 -5.22 -4.86 7.74
CA PRO A 94 -6.39 -4.77 6.88
C PRO A 94 -6.84 -6.18 6.46
N THR A 95 -8.16 -6.38 6.38
CA THR A 95 -8.74 -7.63 5.86
C THR A 95 -8.53 -7.78 4.35
N GLU A 96 -8.89 -8.93 3.80
CA GLU A 96 -8.86 -9.16 2.34
C GLU A 96 -9.90 -8.32 1.59
N GLN A 97 -11.03 -8.02 2.22
CA GLN A 97 -12.07 -7.16 1.65
C GLN A 97 -11.66 -5.68 1.69
N GLU A 98 -10.94 -5.26 2.73
CA GLU A 98 -10.45 -3.88 2.86
C GLU A 98 -9.27 -3.61 1.92
N LEU A 99 -8.30 -4.52 1.86
CA LEU A 99 -7.18 -4.45 0.93
C LEU A 99 -7.27 -5.57 -0.11
N VAL A 100 -7.91 -5.25 -1.22
CA VAL A 100 -8.26 -6.22 -2.27
C VAL A 100 -7.03 -6.62 -3.08
N SER A 101 -6.24 -5.65 -3.54
CA SER A 101 -5.01 -5.95 -4.27
C SER A 101 -3.97 -4.86 -4.15
N VAL A 102 -2.71 -5.27 -4.28
CA VAL A 102 -1.58 -4.37 -4.51
C VAL A 102 -0.72 -4.95 -5.61
N THR A 103 -0.52 -4.18 -6.67
CA THR A 103 0.39 -4.53 -7.77
C THR A 103 1.46 -3.46 -7.89
N GLY A 104 2.57 -3.79 -8.54
CA GLY A 104 3.66 -2.85 -8.77
C GLY A 104 4.30 -3.01 -10.13
N TRP A 105 4.84 -1.92 -10.66
CA TRP A 105 5.57 -1.86 -11.93
C TRP A 105 6.72 -0.88 -11.83
N ILE A 106 7.74 -1.09 -12.66
CA ILE A 106 8.82 -0.11 -12.84
C ILE A 106 8.31 0.92 -13.86
N VAL A 107 8.31 2.19 -13.49
CA VAL A 107 7.95 3.30 -14.38
C VAL A 107 9.10 3.48 -15.37
N GLN A 108 8.84 3.26 -16.66
CA GLN A 108 9.80 3.55 -17.72
C GLN A 108 9.91 5.08 -17.86
N GLN A 109 11.15 5.59 -17.87
CA GLN A 109 11.45 6.98 -18.19
C GLN A 109 11.61 7.17 -19.70
#